data_AF-A4F973-F1
#
_entry.id   AF-A4F973-F1
#
_cell.length_a   1.000
_cell.length_b   1.000
_cell.length_c   1.000
_cell.angle_alpha   90.00
_cell.angle_beta   90.00
_cell.angle_gamma   90.00
#
_symmetry.space_group_name_H-M   'P 1'
#
loop_
_entity.id
_entity.type
_entity.pdbx_description
1 polymer ?
#
loop_
_entity_poly.entity_id
_entity_poly.type
_entity_poly.pdbx_seq_one_letter_code
_entity_poly.pdbx_strand_id
1 'polypeptide(L)'
;MAERIQVELVDDIDGSPAQHTVTFALDGVTYEIDLSERNAQRLRAVFERYIERARSPQGAPRSTRAQEREERETRQANRQLTEQIRGAAQRTREHLNQKAQEAAAAVDEPGEEAGELPALQLSQEESVQQESPVPAVSLPQFSSAVD
;
A
#
# COMPACT_ATOMS: atom_id res chain seq x y z
N MET A 1 3.53 0.28 -48.92
CA MET A 1 2.68 1.43 -48.53
C MET A 1 3.13 1.85 -47.15
N ALA A 2 3.23 3.15 -46.86
CA ALA A 2 3.66 3.66 -45.56
C ALA A 2 2.75 4.80 -45.12
N GLU A 3 2.37 4.80 -43.85
CA GLU A 3 1.52 5.80 -43.20
C GLU A 3 2.29 6.44 -42.04
N ARG A 4 2.12 7.75 -41.86
CA ARG A 4 2.67 8.50 -40.72
C ARG A 4 1.53 9.22 -40.01
N ILE A 5 1.33 8.87 -38.74
CA ILE A 5 0.40 9.55 -37.83
C ILE A 5 1.21 10.50 -36.95
N GLN A 6 0.79 11.75 -36.87
CA GLN A 6 1.39 12.78 -36.01
C GLN A 6 0.35 13.25 -35.00
N VAL A 7 0.71 13.20 -33.71
CA VAL A 7 -0.14 13.61 -32.60
C VAL A 7 0.51 14.82 -31.96
N GLU A 8 -0.23 15.92 -31.86
CA GLU A 8 0.23 17.18 -31.29
C GLU A 8 -0.77 17.70 -30.27
N LEU A 9 -0.27 18.33 -29.22
CA LEU A 9 -1.11 19.05 -28.25
C LEU A 9 -1.48 20.40 -28.84
N VAL A 10 -2.75 20.76 -28.80
CA VAL A 10 -3.30 21.95 -29.45
C VAL A 10 -3.91 22.88 -28.40
N ASP A 11 -3.69 24.18 -28.55
CA ASP A 11 -4.24 25.24 -27.71
C ASP A 11 -5.74 25.39 -27.97
N ASP A 12 -6.54 25.24 -26.92
CA ASP A 12 -8.01 25.25 -27.00
C ASP A 12 -8.59 26.62 -27.39
N ILE A 13 -7.81 27.70 -27.32
CA ILE A 13 -8.26 29.07 -27.61
C ILE A 13 -8.03 29.45 -29.06
N ASP A 14 -6.85 29.16 -29.61
CA ASP A 14 -6.44 29.63 -30.93
C ASP A 14 -5.99 28.53 -31.90
N GLY A 15 -5.95 27.28 -31.46
CA GLY A 15 -5.56 26.14 -32.29
C GLY A 15 -4.06 26.05 -32.59
N SER A 16 -3.22 26.87 -31.94
CA SER A 16 -1.76 26.78 -32.04
C SER A 16 -1.21 25.61 -31.22
N PRO A 17 0.09 25.26 -31.32
CA PRO A 17 0.65 24.20 -30.48
C PRO A 17 0.63 24.57 -28.99
N ALA A 18 -0.02 23.74 -28.18
CA ALA A 18 -0.05 23.90 -26.73
C ALA A 18 1.21 23.36 -26.05
N GLN A 19 1.53 23.93 -24.89
CA GLN A 19 2.69 23.56 -24.07
C GLN A 19 2.31 23.16 -22.65
N HIS A 20 1.15 23.62 -22.17
CA HIS A 20 0.71 23.44 -20.79
C HIS A 20 -0.77 23.10 -20.74
N THR A 21 -1.13 22.13 -19.93
CA THR A 21 -2.49 21.96 -19.42
C THR A 21 -2.61 22.75 -18.12
N VAL A 22 -3.56 23.70 -18.06
CA VAL A 22 -3.78 24.54 -16.89
C VAL A 22 -5.10 24.17 -16.23
N THR A 23 -5.04 23.76 -14.96
CA THR A 23 -6.23 23.54 -14.13
C THR A 23 -6.61 24.83 -13.40
N PHE A 24 -7.89 25.21 -13.45
CA PHE A 24 -8.43 26.35 -12.71
C PHE A 24 -9.84 26.04 -12.22
N ALA A 25 -10.35 26.82 -11.26
CA ALA A 25 -11.68 26.61 -10.71
C ALA A 25 -12.47 27.93 -10.63
N LEU A 26 -13.78 27.83 -10.85
CA LEU A 26 -14.72 28.92 -10.69
C LEU A 26 -16.00 28.38 -10.06
N ASP A 27 -16.47 29.02 -9.01
CA ASP A 27 -17.70 28.64 -8.28
C ASP A 27 -17.75 27.15 -7.86
N GLY A 28 -16.58 26.60 -7.51
CA GLY A 28 -16.44 25.21 -7.06
C GLY A 28 -16.34 24.17 -8.18
N VAL A 29 -16.50 24.57 -9.44
CA VAL A 29 -16.30 23.69 -10.59
C VAL A 29 -14.85 23.79 -11.06
N THR A 30 -14.20 22.64 -11.26
CA THR A 30 -12.82 22.55 -11.75
C THR A 30 -12.82 22.33 -13.26
N TYR A 31 -11.96 23.08 -13.95
CA TYR A 31 -11.77 23.05 -15.38
C TYR A 31 -10.30 22.81 -15.71
N GLU A 32 -10.06 22.24 -16.89
CA GLU A 32 -8.74 22.06 -17.48
C GLU A 32 -8.77 22.65 -18.89
N ILE A 33 -7.65 23.25 -19.31
CA ILE A 33 -7.51 23.84 -20.63
C ILE A 33 -6.07 23.68 -21.13
N ASP A 34 -5.90 23.26 -22.37
CA ASP A 34 -4.60 23.17 -23.03
C ASP A 34 -4.26 24.50 -23.69
N LEU A 35 -3.10 25.06 -23.34
CA LEU A 35 -2.70 26.40 -23.75
C LEU A 35 -1.23 26.43 -24.19
N SER A 36 -0.94 27.30 -25.16
CA SER A 36 0.38 27.81 -25.47
C SER A 36 0.94 28.60 -24.27
N GLU A 37 2.28 28.72 -24.19
CA GLU A 37 2.95 29.48 -23.12
C GLU A 37 2.38 30.90 -22.95
N ARG A 38 2.14 31.58 -24.07
CA ARG A 38 1.59 32.94 -24.07
C ARG A 38 0.18 32.99 -23.49
N ASN A 39 -0.70 32.06 -23.89
CA ASN A 39 -2.08 32.06 -23.40
C ASN A 39 -2.16 31.61 -21.94
N ALA A 40 -1.31 30.66 -21.52
CA ALA A 40 -1.19 30.26 -20.11
C ALA A 40 -0.74 31.43 -19.22
N GLN A 41 0.25 32.22 -19.64
CA GLN A 41 0.68 33.43 -18.92
C GLN A 41 -0.44 34.47 -18.84
N ARG A 42 -1.18 34.69 -19.93
CA ARG A 42 -2.33 35.61 -19.95
C ARG A 42 -3.40 35.18 -18.95
N LEU A 43 -3.73 33.90 -18.89
CA LEU A 43 -4.69 33.36 -17.92
C LEU A 43 -4.24 33.63 -16.48
N ARG A 44 -2.98 33.33 -16.16
CA ARG A 44 -2.42 33.58 -14.81
C ARG A 44 -2.44 35.06 -14.44
N ALA A 45 -2.11 35.94 -15.37
CA ALA A 45 -2.14 37.39 -15.16
C ALA A 45 -3.56 37.92 -14.88
N VAL A 46 -4.60 37.34 -15.50
CA VAL A 46 -6.00 37.72 -15.19
C VAL A 46 -6.37 37.37 -13.74
N PHE A 47 -5.88 36.24 -13.24
CA PHE A 47 -6.13 35.81 -11.86
C PHE A 47 -5.30 36.56 -10.82
N GLU A 48 -4.14 37.10 -11.19
CA GLU A 48 -3.19 37.76 -10.29
C GLU A 48 -3.85 38.77 -9.34
N ARG A 49 -4.63 39.71 -9.90
CA ARG A 49 -5.33 40.75 -9.11
C ARG A 49 -6.30 40.19 -8.06
N TYR A 50 -6.89 39.03 -8.34
CA TYR A 50 -7.84 38.37 -7.45
C TYR A 50 -7.09 37.54 -6.42
N ILE A 51 -6.05 36.82 -6.84
CA ILE A 51 -5.18 36.02 -5.96
C ILE A 51 -4.54 36.90 -4.90
N GLU A 52 -4.06 38.09 -5.25
CA GLU A 52 -3.46 39.05 -4.31
C GLU A 52 -4.40 39.47 -3.18
N ARG A 53 -5.71 39.51 -3.44
CA ARG A 53 -6.74 39.92 -2.46
C ARG A 53 -7.49 38.73 -1.87
N ALA A 54 -7.37 37.55 -2.48
CA ALA A 54 -8.01 36.34 -2.01
C ALA A 54 -7.37 35.90 -0.70
N ARG A 55 -8.22 35.40 0.20
CA ARG A 55 -7.71 34.56 1.28
C ARG A 55 -7.45 33.20 0.67
N SER A 56 -6.22 32.71 0.78
CA SER A 56 -5.99 31.30 0.53
C SER A 56 -6.95 30.53 1.45
N PRO A 57 -7.79 29.62 0.94
CA PRO A 57 -8.42 28.63 1.81
C PRO A 57 -7.26 28.03 2.62
N GLN A 58 -7.44 27.99 3.94
CA GLN A 58 -6.42 27.60 4.92
C GLN A 58 -5.48 26.55 4.35
N GLY A 59 -4.25 26.95 4.02
CA GLY A 59 -3.20 26.11 3.47
C GLY A 59 -3.66 25.16 2.35
N ALA A 60 -3.16 25.38 1.13
CA ALA A 60 -2.70 24.18 0.43
C ALA A 60 -1.91 23.34 1.46
N PRO A 61 -2.16 22.03 1.61
CA PRO A 61 -1.27 21.21 2.40
C PRO A 61 0.07 21.22 1.67
N ARG A 62 0.88 22.26 1.88
CA ARG A 62 2.30 22.06 2.09
C ARG A 62 2.29 20.99 3.15
N SER A 63 2.59 19.75 2.76
CA SER A 63 2.86 18.66 3.69
C SER A 63 3.49 19.30 4.90
N THR A 64 2.70 19.40 5.98
CA THR A 64 3.13 20.26 7.07
C THR A 64 4.44 19.67 7.54
N ARG A 65 5.39 20.47 8.02
CA ARG A 65 6.61 19.90 8.61
C ARG A 65 6.28 18.82 9.66
N ALA A 66 5.07 18.85 10.22
CA ALA A 66 4.51 17.77 11.04
C ALA A 66 4.21 16.48 10.24
N GLN A 67 3.54 16.56 9.09
CA GLN A 67 3.29 15.40 8.23
C GLN A 67 4.60 14.81 7.65
N GLU A 68 5.56 15.63 7.23
CA GLU A 68 6.89 15.13 6.84
C GLU A 68 7.65 14.49 8.01
N ARG A 69 7.46 15.00 9.23
CA ARG A 69 8.09 14.46 10.44
C ARG A 69 7.45 13.13 10.83
N GLU A 70 6.13 13.02 10.76
CA GLU A 70 5.37 11.80 10.98
C GLU A 70 5.71 10.71 9.94
N GLU A 71 5.85 11.09 8.67
CA GLU A 71 6.28 10.17 7.61
C GLU A 71 7.74 9.71 7.77
N ARG A 72 8.61 10.56 8.35
CA ARG A 72 9.99 10.19 8.70
C ARG A 72 10.05 9.28 9.92
N GLU A 73 9.25 9.56 10.95
CA GLU A 73 9.14 8.75 12.16
C GLU A 73 8.59 7.35 11.85
N THR A 74 7.53 7.26 11.06
CA THR A 74 6.98 5.97 10.59
C THR A 74 7.98 5.19 9.74
N ARG A 75 8.72 5.84 8.82
CA ARG A 75 9.80 5.20 8.06
C ARG A 75 10.95 4.71 8.95
N GLN A 76 11.28 5.42 10.02
CA GLN A 76 12.31 4.98 10.97
C GLN A 76 11.83 3.79 11.83
N ALA A 77 10.60 3.85 12.34
CA ALA A 77 9.99 2.76 13.09
C ALA A 77 9.92 1.46 12.26
N ASN A 78 9.51 1.56 10.99
CA ASN A 78 9.46 0.41 10.08
C ASN A 78 10.84 -0.21 9.81
N ARG A 79 11.89 0.61 9.69
CA ARG A 79 13.28 0.11 9.57
C ARG A 79 13.72 -0.64 10.82
N GLN A 80 13.47 -0.09 12.00
CA GLN A 80 13.82 -0.73 13.28
C GLN A 80 13.06 -2.05 13.46
N LEU A 81 11.77 -2.09 13.12
CA LEU A 81 10.98 -3.33 13.17
C LEU A 81 11.55 -4.40 12.22
N THR A 82 11.95 -4.01 11.01
CA THR A 82 12.57 -4.92 10.03
C THR A 82 13.89 -5.50 10.55
N GLU A 83 14.72 -4.68 11.21
CA GLU A 83 15.97 -5.13 11.84
C GLU A 83 15.72 -6.10 13.00
N GLN A 84 14.73 -5.81 13.85
CA GLN A 84 14.34 -6.70 14.95
C GLN A 84 13.81 -8.04 14.46
N ILE A 85 12.95 -8.04 13.43
CA ILE A 85 12.45 -9.27 12.80
C ILE A 85 13.61 -10.09 12.23
N ARG A 86 14.56 -9.44 11.54
CA ARG A 86 15.74 -10.11 11.00
C ARG A 86 16.62 -10.70 12.09
N GLY A 87 16.90 -9.95 13.15
CA GLY A 87 17.71 -10.41 14.28
C GLY A 87 17.03 -11.55 15.06
N ALA A 88 15.70 -11.48 15.24
CA ALA A 88 14.94 -12.57 15.84
C ALA A 88 15.02 -13.85 15.00
N ALA A 89 14.82 -13.74 13.68
CA ALA A 89 14.92 -14.88 12.77
C ALA A 89 16.32 -15.53 12.77
N GLN A 90 17.38 -14.73 12.86
CA GLN A 90 18.76 -15.23 12.97
C GLN A 90 18.98 -16.03 14.25
N ARG A 91 18.56 -15.50 15.41
CA ARG A 91 18.68 -16.22 16.69
C ARG A 91 17.89 -17.51 16.70
N THR A 92 16.67 -17.49 16.16
CA THR A 92 15.86 -18.72 16.02
C THR A 92 16.56 -19.74 15.12
N ARG A 93 17.17 -19.30 14.01
CA ARG A 93 17.95 -20.17 13.11
C ARG A 93 19.18 -20.75 13.81
N GLU A 94 19.93 -19.94 14.56
CA GLU A 94 21.09 -20.39 15.33
C GLU A 94 20.71 -21.43 16.37
N HIS A 95 19.64 -21.19 17.13
CA HIS A 95 19.13 -22.13 18.13
C HIS A 95 18.66 -23.45 17.51
N LEU A 96 17.99 -23.41 16.34
CA LEU A 96 17.60 -24.61 15.62
C LEU A 96 18.81 -25.39 15.09
N ASN A 97 19.83 -24.68 14.60
CA ASN A 97 21.07 -25.31 14.14
C ASN A 97 21.84 -25.96 15.31
N GLN A 98 21.93 -25.29 16.45
CA GLN A 98 22.57 -25.84 17.64
C GLN A 98 21.84 -27.08 18.16
N LYS A 99 20.50 -27.03 18.22
CA LYS A 99 19.69 -28.20 18.57
C LYS A 99 19.85 -29.36 17.57
N ALA A 100 19.99 -29.06 16.28
CA ALA A 100 20.25 -30.06 15.26
C ALA A 100 21.66 -30.67 15.39
N GLN A 101 22.66 -29.88 15.80
CA GLN A 101 24.02 -30.37 16.09
C GLN A 101 24.06 -31.23 17.36
N GLU A 102 23.37 -30.83 18.41
CA GLU A 102 23.22 -31.63 19.65
C GLU A 102 22.47 -32.94 19.38
N ALA A 103 21.40 -32.90 18.57
CA ALA A 103 20.69 -34.11 18.14
C ALA A 103 21.56 -35.01 17.25
N ALA A 104 22.41 -34.45 16.39
CA ALA A 104 23.35 -35.23 15.57
C ALA A 104 24.50 -35.83 16.40
N ALA A 105 24.96 -35.13 17.45
CA ALA A 105 25.97 -35.63 18.37
C ALA A 105 25.44 -36.75 19.29
N ALA A 106 24.13 -36.76 19.59
CA ALA A 106 23.49 -37.81 20.37
C ALA A 106 23.25 -39.13 19.61
N VAL A 107 23.55 -39.19 18.30
CA VAL A 107 23.31 -40.37 17.44
C VAL A 107 24.55 -41.30 17.36
N ASP A 108 25.66 -40.97 18.05
CA ASP A 108 26.90 -41.78 18.05
C ASP A 108 27.15 -42.59 19.34
N GLU A 109 26.09 -43.00 20.05
CA GLU A 109 26.18 -44.00 21.13
C GLU A 109 25.70 -45.38 20.61
N PRO A 110 26.53 -46.45 20.67
CA PRO A 110 26.14 -47.78 20.22
C PRO A 110 25.40 -48.50 21.35
N GLY A 111 24.10 -48.74 21.16
CA GLY A 111 23.26 -49.43 22.13
C GLY A 111 22.27 -50.36 21.45
N GLU A 112 22.62 -51.64 21.41
CA GLU A 112 21.75 -52.77 21.09
C GLU A 112 20.48 -52.75 21.97
N GLU A 113 19.31 -52.99 21.38
CA GLU A 113 18.57 -54.25 21.57
C GLU A 113 17.20 -54.17 20.88
N ALA A 114 16.88 -55.27 20.22
CA ALA A 114 15.58 -55.54 19.63
C ALA A 114 14.52 -55.64 20.74
N GLY A 115 13.39 -54.96 20.54
CA GLY A 115 12.25 -55.00 21.46
C GLY A 115 10.95 -54.66 20.75
N GLU A 116 10.44 -55.66 20.03
CA GLU A 116 9.03 -56.04 19.95
C GLU A 116 7.96 -54.92 19.88
N LEU A 117 7.40 -54.73 18.68
CA LEU A 117 6.19 -53.95 18.46
C LEU A 117 5.01 -54.60 19.20
N PRO A 118 4.34 -53.97 20.18
CA PRO A 118 3.07 -54.48 20.65
C PRO A 118 1.97 -54.03 19.68
N ALA A 119 1.27 -55.02 19.19
CA ALA A 119 0.08 -54.90 18.36
C ALA A 119 -1.09 -54.28 19.13
N LEU A 120 -1.81 -53.38 18.44
CA LEU A 120 -3.25 -53.10 18.51
C LEU A 120 -3.89 -52.80 19.87
N GLN A 121 -4.40 -51.57 20.00
CA GLN A 121 -5.79 -51.40 20.42
C GLN A 121 -6.42 -50.18 19.75
N LEU A 122 -7.28 -50.44 18.77
CA LEU A 122 -8.21 -49.49 18.19
C LEU A 122 -9.39 -49.36 19.18
N SER A 123 -9.26 -48.48 20.18
CA SER A 123 -10.41 -48.04 20.98
C SER A 123 -11.18 -47.00 20.17
N GLN A 124 -12.30 -47.44 19.61
CA GLN A 124 -13.38 -46.54 19.22
C GLN A 124 -14.00 -45.98 20.50
N GLU A 125 -13.86 -44.69 20.75
CA GLU A 125 -14.76 -43.94 21.63
C GLU A 125 -15.11 -42.60 20.98
N GLU A 126 -16.40 -42.31 21.04
CA GLU A 126 -17.13 -41.27 20.32
C GLU A 126 -16.58 -39.86 20.55
N SER A 127 -16.30 -39.12 19.47
CA SER A 127 -16.21 -37.67 19.52
C SER A 127 -17.46 -37.06 18.90
N VAL A 128 -18.36 -36.63 19.80
CA VAL A 128 -19.46 -35.70 19.56
C VAL A 128 -19.01 -34.58 18.62
N GLN A 129 -19.73 -34.41 17.52
CA GLN A 129 -19.58 -33.26 16.62
C GLN A 129 -19.99 -31.99 17.37
N GLN A 130 -19.00 -31.29 17.92
CA GLN A 130 -19.19 -29.94 18.40
C GLN A 130 -18.88 -28.98 17.24
N GLU A 131 -19.84 -28.84 16.32
CA GLU A 131 -19.85 -27.73 15.38
C GLU A 131 -19.99 -26.43 16.20
N SER A 132 -18.89 -25.73 16.40
CA SER A 132 -18.92 -24.34 16.82
C SER A 132 -19.63 -23.53 15.72
N PRO A 133 -20.68 -22.75 16.03
CA PRO A 133 -21.33 -21.92 15.02
C PRO A 133 -20.33 -20.86 14.54
N VAL A 134 -20.02 -20.89 13.25
CA VAL A 134 -19.34 -19.76 12.60
C VAL A 134 -20.17 -18.50 12.82
N PRO A 135 -19.59 -17.39 13.30
CA PRO A 135 -20.34 -16.16 13.43
C PRO A 135 -20.76 -15.70 12.02
N ALA A 136 -22.07 -15.55 11.81
CA ALA A 136 -22.61 -15.01 10.58
C ALA A 136 -22.04 -13.61 10.35
N VAL A 137 -21.17 -13.48 9.35
CA VAL A 137 -20.74 -12.18 8.85
C VAL A 137 -21.93 -11.57 8.11
N SER A 138 -22.59 -10.61 8.76
CA SER A 138 -23.64 -9.81 8.16
C SER A 138 -23.06 -8.97 7.02
N LEU A 139 -23.43 -9.28 5.78
CA LEU A 139 -23.13 -8.44 4.63
C LEU A 139 -23.96 -7.16 4.71
N PRO A 140 -23.38 -5.97 4.48
CA PRO A 140 -24.15 -4.74 4.42
C PRO A 140 -25.09 -4.78 3.21
N GLN A 141 -26.38 -4.57 3.43
CA GLN A 141 -27.35 -4.37 2.37
C GLN A 141 -27.14 -2.96 1.78
N PHE A 142 -26.55 -2.90 0.58
CA PHE A 142 -26.60 -1.68 -0.23
C PHE A 142 -28.04 -1.51 -0.75
N SER A 143 -28.78 -0.59 -0.16
CA SER A 143 -30.05 -0.12 -0.73
C SER A 143 -29.71 0.77 -1.92
N SER A 144 -29.92 0.24 -3.13
CA SER A 144 -30.02 1.03 -4.34
C SER A 144 -31.35 1.79 -4.33
N ALA A 145 -31.31 3.10 -4.09
CA ALA A 145 -32.42 3.99 -4.38
C ALA A 145 -31.91 5.07 -5.34
N VAL A 146 -32.33 4.89 -6.58
CA VAL A 146 -32.41 5.89 -7.62
C VAL A 146 -33.58 6.81 -7.24
N ASP A 147 -33.30 8.11 -7.15
CA ASP A 147 -34.16 9.20 -7.62
C ASP A 147 -33.31 10.47 -7.79
#